data_AF-A0A3M1GZK0-F1
#
_entry.id   AF-A0A3M1GZK0-F1
#
_cell.length_a   1.000
_cell.length_b   1.000
_cell.length_c   1.000
_cell.angle_alpha   90.00
_cell.angle_beta   90.00
_cell.angle_gamma   90.00
#
_symmetry.space_group_name_H-M   'P 1'
#
loop_
_entity.id
_entity.type
_entity.pdbx_description
1 polymer ?
#
loop_
_entity_poly.entity_id
_entity_poly.type
_entity_poly.pdbx_seq_one_letter_code
_entity_poly.pdbx_strand_id
1 'polypeptide(L)'
;MPSQGKRSSLLTRTRLLTLTPFVILALLVWLVSVPVSNRPVTHNIVMTADQFAFDPPVLRVNQGDTVRLTLQAADVVHGFYLDGYGLNTRIEPGVSRQIEFTADRAGKFRYRCSVSCGSLHPFMIGELVVNPNFPFYRAVGITLITVIAVLVYLRKFPPAPV
;
A
#
# COMPACT_ATOMS: atom_id res chain seq x y z
N MET A 1 12.78 -43.13 51.10
CA MET A 1 12.19 -42.98 49.75
C MET A 1 11.56 -41.59 49.61
N PRO A 2 12.20 -40.57 49.00
CA PRO A 2 11.61 -39.24 48.86
C PRO A 2 10.99 -39.02 47.47
N SER A 3 9.68 -38.77 47.47
CA SER A 3 8.89 -37.86 46.63
C SER A 3 9.49 -37.39 45.28
N GLN A 4 9.27 -38.18 44.22
CA GLN A 4 9.47 -37.81 42.81
C GLN A 4 8.36 -36.89 42.25
N GLY A 5 7.26 -36.69 42.98
CA GLY A 5 6.04 -36.03 42.46
C GLY A 5 6.11 -34.50 42.34
N LYS A 6 7.10 -33.84 42.95
CA LYS A 6 7.18 -32.37 42.95
C LYS A 6 8.01 -31.77 41.81
N ARG A 7 8.85 -32.57 41.15
CA ARG A 7 9.74 -32.11 40.05
C ARG A 7 9.05 -32.06 38.68
N SER A 8 8.12 -32.98 38.41
CA SER A 8 7.37 -33.00 37.15
C SER A 8 6.40 -31.82 37.00
N SER A 9 5.78 -31.38 38.10
CA SER A 9 4.85 -30.24 38.07
C SER A 9 5.54 -28.90 37.80
N LEU A 10 6.81 -28.73 38.22
CA LEU A 10 7.57 -27.49 38.04
C LEU A 10 8.01 -27.27 36.58
N LEU A 11 8.37 -28.33 35.85
CA LEU A 11 8.71 -28.30 34.42
C LEU A 11 7.49 -27.97 33.56
N THR A 12 6.32 -28.52 33.92
CA THR A 12 5.05 -28.21 33.25
C THR A 12 4.61 -26.77 33.55
N ARG A 13 4.79 -26.30 34.79
CA ARG A 13 4.42 -24.93 35.20
C ARG A 13 5.32 -23.86 34.58
N THR A 14 6.63 -24.12 34.48
CA THR A 14 7.57 -23.22 33.79
C THR A 14 7.32 -23.20 32.27
N ARG A 15 7.05 -24.35 31.64
CA ARG A 15 6.63 -24.40 30.23
C ARG A 15 5.30 -23.66 29.99
N LEU A 16 4.32 -23.83 30.87
CA LEU A 16 3.02 -23.17 30.78
C LEU A 16 3.12 -21.65 30.96
N LEU A 17 3.94 -21.17 31.92
CA LEU A 17 4.23 -19.75 32.14
C LEU A 17 5.03 -19.10 31.00
N THR A 18 5.83 -19.89 30.27
CA THR A 18 6.50 -19.38 29.05
C THR A 18 5.59 -19.34 27.83
N LEU A 19 4.51 -20.13 27.81
CA LEU A 19 3.56 -20.20 26.68
C LEU A 19 2.46 -19.13 26.77
N THR A 20 2.08 -18.71 27.97
CA THR A 20 1.05 -17.68 28.19
C THR A 20 1.29 -16.37 27.43
N PRO A 21 2.49 -15.75 27.39
CA PRO A 21 2.68 -14.51 26.62
C PRO A 21 2.55 -14.74 25.10
N PHE A 22 2.92 -15.91 24.58
CA PHE A 22 2.76 -16.24 23.16
C PHE A 22 1.30 -16.52 22.79
N VAL A 23 0.56 -17.19 23.67
CA VAL A 23 -0.88 -17.45 23.48
C VAL A 23 -1.67 -16.13 23.55
N ILE A 24 -1.34 -15.25 24.49
CA ILE A 24 -1.96 -13.91 24.61
C ILE A 24 -1.64 -13.06 23.38
N LEU A 25 -0.39 -13.09 22.89
CA LEU A 25 0.00 -12.38 21.67
C LEU A 25 -0.72 -12.94 20.44
N ALA A 26 -0.83 -14.26 20.31
CA ALA A 26 -1.57 -14.90 19.22
C ALA A 26 -3.07 -14.58 19.26
N LEU A 27 -3.68 -14.58 20.46
CA LEU A 27 -5.07 -14.16 20.66
C LEU A 27 -5.28 -12.68 20.33
N LEU A 28 -4.37 -11.79 20.76
CA LEU A 28 -4.43 -10.37 20.42
C LEU A 28 -4.29 -10.14 18.91
N VAL A 29 -3.38 -10.85 18.24
CA VAL A 29 -3.23 -10.78 16.79
C VAL A 29 -4.47 -11.31 16.07
N TRP A 30 -5.10 -12.37 16.59
CA TRP A 30 -6.32 -12.95 16.03
C TRP A 30 -7.56 -12.07 16.25
N LEU A 31 -7.69 -11.43 17.42
CA LEU A 31 -8.78 -10.49 17.71
C LEU A 31 -8.69 -9.19 16.91
N VAL A 32 -7.49 -8.76 16.54
CA VAL A 32 -7.31 -7.64 15.60
C VAL A 32 -7.58 -8.15 14.20
N SER A 33 -8.87 -8.37 13.89
CA SER A 33 -9.35 -8.54 12.52
C SER A 33 -9.08 -7.25 11.75
N VAL A 34 -7.88 -7.12 11.17
CA VAL A 34 -7.63 -6.07 10.19
C VAL A 34 -8.27 -6.53 8.89
N PRO A 35 -9.25 -5.81 8.33
CA PRO A 35 -9.71 -6.08 6.98
C PRO A 35 -8.54 -5.77 6.02
N VAL A 36 -7.75 -6.78 5.69
CA VAL A 36 -6.67 -6.68 4.70
C VAL A 36 -7.30 -6.83 3.32
N SER A 37 -7.76 -5.70 2.78
CA SER A 37 -8.11 -5.60 1.37
C SER A 37 -7.49 -4.34 0.78
N ASN A 38 -6.16 -4.33 0.67
CA ASN A 38 -5.46 -3.51 -0.31
C ASN A 38 -4.82 -4.45 -1.34
N ARG A 39 -5.65 -5.24 -2.03
CA ARG A 39 -5.23 -5.82 -3.31
C ARG A 39 -5.09 -4.65 -4.28
N PRO A 40 -4.04 -4.61 -5.13
CA PRO A 40 -3.95 -3.65 -6.21
C PRO A 40 -5.28 -3.54 -6.94
N VAL A 41 -5.90 -2.36 -6.92
CA VAL A 41 -7.13 -2.08 -7.65
C VAL A 41 -6.78 -1.32 -8.91
N THR A 42 -7.49 -1.62 -10.00
CA THR A 42 -7.42 -0.80 -11.21
C THR A 42 -8.43 0.32 -11.14
N HIS A 43 -7.96 1.57 -11.11
CA HIS A 43 -8.78 2.77 -11.19
C HIS A 43 -8.92 3.21 -12.64
N ASN A 44 -10.16 3.27 -13.14
CA ASN A 44 -10.46 3.85 -14.45
C ASN A 44 -10.95 5.28 -14.23
N ILE A 45 -10.13 6.26 -14.58
CA ILE A 45 -10.41 7.67 -14.30
C ILE A 45 -10.47 8.42 -15.63
N VAL A 46 -11.55 9.17 -15.85
CA VAL A 46 -11.61 10.13 -16.95
C VAL A 46 -11.10 11.45 -16.40
N MET A 47 -10.17 12.07 -17.12
CA MET A 47 -9.65 13.39 -16.78
C MET A 47 -9.85 14.33 -17.96
N THR A 48 -10.52 15.43 -17.70
CA THR A 48 -10.77 16.51 -18.64
C THR A 48 -9.79 17.64 -18.39
N ALA A 49 -9.20 18.17 -19.45
CA ALA A 49 -8.38 19.37 -19.44
C ALA A 49 -9.18 20.52 -20.09
N ASP A 50 -9.43 21.57 -19.32
CA ASP A 50 -10.22 22.73 -19.74
C ASP A 50 -9.81 23.99 -18.96
N GLN A 51 -9.88 25.16 -19.58
CA GLN A 51 -9.71 26.47 -18.94
C GLN A 51 -8.54 26.56 -17.93
N PHE A 52 -7.38 26.01 -18.29
CA PHE A 52 -6.16 25.99 -17.47
C PHE A 52 -6.25 25.14 -16.20
N ALA A 53 -7.18 24.20 -16.14
CA ALA A 53 -7.36 23.26 -15.04
C ALA A 53 -7.45 21.82 -15.57
N PHE A 54 -7.24 20.89 -14.65
CA PHE A 54 -7.55 19.48 -14.85
C PHE A 54 -8.71 19.11 -13.93
N ASP A 55 -9.69 18.39 -14.45
CA ASP A 55 -10.76 17.78 -13.69
C ASP A 55 -10.65 16.25 -13.78
N PRO A 56 -10.41 15.52 -12.68
CA PRO A 56 -10.24 16.03 -11.32
C PRO A 56 -8.90 16.76 -11.10
N PRO A 57 -8.83 17.75 -10.19
CA PRO A 57 -7.60 18.46 -9.85
C PRO A 57 -6.68 17.66 -8.92
N VAL A 58 -7.25 16.67 -8.22
CA VAL A 58 -6.51 15.78 -7.33
C VAL A 58 -6.92 14.33 -7.57
N LEU A 59 -5.96 13.50 -7.96
CA LEU A 59 -6.10 12.04 -8.03
C LEU A 59 -5.62 11.42 -6.72
N ARG A 60 -6.43 10.56 -6.10
CA ARG A 60 -6.07 9.84 -4.86
C ARG A 60 -6.12 8.34 -5.11
N VAL A 61 -5.00 7.68 -4.92
CA VAL A 61 -4.85 6.22 -5.12
C VAL A 61 -3.97 5.63 -4.03
N ASN A 62 -3.96 4.31 -3.88
CA ASN A 62 -3.05 3.63 -2.97
C ASN A 62 -1.80 3.15 -3.69
N GLN A 63 -0.70 3.04 -2.94
CA GLN A 63 0.52 2.46 -3.46
C GLN A 63 0.27 1.01 -3.90
N GLY A 64 0.64 0.71 -5.15
CA GLY A 64 0.42 -0.56 -5.82
C GLY A 64 -0.81 -0.60 -6.72
N ASP A 65 -1.69 0.42 -6.68
CA ASP A 65 -2.86 0.48 -7.58
C ASP A 65 -2.44 0.76 -9.04
N THR A 66 -3.21 0.23 -9.98
CA THR A 66 -3.07 0.54 -11.41
C THR A 66 -4.03 1.67 -11.77
N VAL A 67 -3.53 2.73 -12.39
CA VAL A 67 -4.31 3.89 -12.80
C VAL A 67 -4.41 3.91 -14.32
N ARG A 68 -5.61 3.70 -14.84
CA ARG A 68 -5.97 3.85 -16.25
C ARG A 68 -6.66 5.20 -16.42
N LEU A 69 -5.91 6.17 -16.94
CA LEU A 69 -6.35 7.55 -17.12
C LEU A 69 -6.77 7.76 -18.57
N THR A 70 -8.05 8.08 -18.78
CA THR A 70 -8.60 8.51 -20.07
C THR A 70 -8.59 10.03 -20.12
N LEU A 71 -7.67 10.60 -20.86
CA LEU A 71 -7.43 12.02 -21.01
C LEU A 71 -8.25 12.60 -22.18
N GLN A 72 -8.90 13.73 -21.94
CA GLN A 72 -9.71 14.46 -22.93
C GLN A 72 -9.50 15.97 -22.76
N ALA A 73 -9.62 16.73 -23.84
CA ALA A 73 -9.57 18.18 -23.81
C ALA A 73 -10.92 18.76 -24.26
N ALA A 74 -11.43 19.74 -23.52
CA ALA A 74 -12.73 20.36 -23.82
C ALA A 74 -12.62 21.63 -24.68
N ASP A 75 -11.45 22.27 -24.72
CA ASP A 75 -11.23 23.57 -25.37
C ASP A 75 -10.10 23.53 -26.41
N VAL A 76 -8.84 23.54 -25.97
CA VAL A 76 -7.63 23.64 -26.81
C VAL A 76 -6.74 22.43 -26.60
N VAL A 77 -5.63 22.38 -27.34
CA VAL A 77 -4.63 21.34 -27.15
C VAL A 77 -3.90 21.56 -25.83
N HIS A 78 -3.93 20.54 -24.98
CA HIS A 78 -3.20 20.50 -23.71
C HIS A 78 -2.09 19.46 -23.76
N GLY A 79 -1.19 19.54 -22.79
CA GLY A 79 -0.28 18.47 -22.45
C GLY A 79 -0.65 17.87 -21.10
N PHE A 80 -0.24 16.64 -20.86
CA PHE A 80 -0.26 16.01 -19.54
C PHE A 80 1.13 15.45 -19.28
N TYR A 81 1.80 16.01 -18.28
CA TYR A 81 3.07 15.52 -17.78
C TYR A 81 2.93 15.16 -16.32
N LEU A 82 3.20 13.92 -15.94
CA LEU A 82 3.19 13.46 -14.55
C LEU A 82 4.62 13.37 -14.02
N ASP A 83 4.95 14.26 -13.08
CA ASP A 83 6.26 14.31 -12.45
C ASP A 83 6.56 13.00 -11.69
N GLY A 84 7.81 12.54 -11.74
CA GLY A 84 8.25 11.29 -11.12
C GLY A 84 7.94 10.02 -11.91
N TYR A 85 6.87 10.00 -12.70
CA TYR A 85 6.50 8.85 -13.55
C TYR A 85 7.02 8.97 -14.99
N GLY A 86 7.48 10.15 -15.40
CA GLY A 86 8.04 10.37 -16.74
C GLY A 86 7.00 10.25 -17.86
N LEU A 87 5.71 10.25 -17.51
CA LEU A 87 4.62 10.18 -18.47
C LEU A 87 4.39 11.56 -19.06
N ASN A 88 4.44 11.64 -20.39
CA ASN A 88 4.13 12.85 -21.14
C ASN A 88 3.24 12.49 -22.31
N THR A 89 2.06 13.11 -22.41
CA THR A 89 1.18 12.94 -23.56
C THR A 89 0.51 14.23 -23.95
N ARG A 90 0.19 14.35 -25.23
CA ARG A 90 -0.57 15.46 -25.79
C ARG A 90 -2.06 15.10 -25.78
N ILE A 91 -2.91 16.05 -25.41
CA ILE A 91 -4.36 15.89 -25.35
C ILE A 91 -4.97 16.85 -26.36
N GLU A 92 -5.70 16.33 -27.34
CA GLU A 92 -6.28 17.09 -28.44
C GLU A 92 -7.81 17.10 -28.30
N PRO A 93 -8.49 18.24 -28.53
CA PRO A 93 -9.95 18.29 -28.51
C PRO A 93 -10.56 17.27 -29.48
N GLY A 94 -11.59 16.57 -29.02
CA GLY A 94 -12.27 15.52 -29.80
C GLY A 94 -11.55 14.18 -29.89
N VAL A 95 -10.35 14.03 -29.32
CA VAL A 95 -9.60 12.76 -29.27
C VAL A 95 -9.38 12.34 -27.82
N SER A 96 -9.91 11.19 -27.44
CA SER A 96 -9.60 10.58 -26.14
C SER A 96 -8.31 9.77 -26.24
N ARG A 97 -7.41 9.96 -25.26
CA ARG A 97 -6.18 9.17 -25.15
C ARG A 97 -6.16 8.46 -23.82
N GLN A 98 -5.76 7.18 -23.81
CA GLN A 98 -5.66 6.42 -22.59
C GLN A 98 -4.19 6.17 -22.25
N ILE A 99 -3.83 6.41 -21.00
CA ILE A 99 -2.54 6.03 -20.43
C ILE A 99 -2.76 5.15 -19.21
N GLU A 100 -1.82 4.26 -18.95
CA GLU A 100 -1.89 3.33 -17.83
C GLU A 100 -0.55 3.29 -17.10
N PHE A 101 -0.59 3.36 -15.77
CA PHE A 101 0.60 3.25 -14.93
C PHE A 101 0.27 2.68 -13.56
N THR A 102 1.27 2.08 -12.91
CA THR A 102 1.14 1.61 -11.52
C THR A 102 1.66 2.69 -10.57
N ALA A 103 0.87 3.02 -9.55
CA ALA A 103 1.27 3.96 -8.50
C ALA A 103 2.23 3.27 -7.51
N ASP A 104 3.49 3.09 -7.92
CA ASP A 104 4.50 2.28 -7.22
C ASP A 104 5.13 2.97 -6.00
N ARG A 105 5.11 4.30 -5.96
CA ARG A 105 5.75 5.11 -4.91
C ARG A 105 4.72 5.94 -4.15
N ALA A 106 4.69 5.77 -2.83
CA ALA A 106 3.89 6.62 -1.95
C ALA A 106 4.44 8.05 -1.92
N GLY A 107 3.53 9.04 -1.89
CA GLY A 107 3.90 10.46 -1.89
C GLY A 107 2.92 11.32 -2.67
N LYS A 108 3.32 12.57 -2.89
CA LYS A 108 2.58 13.55 -3.72
C LYS A 108 3.39 13.83 -4.98
N PHE A 109 2.75 13.69 -6.12
CA PHE A 109 3.30 13.97 -7.44
C PHE A 109 2.45 15.03 -8.10
N ARG A 110 3.05 15.90 -8.89
CA ARG A 110 2.30 16.91 -9.63
C ARG A 110 2.13 16.43 -11.06
N TYR A 111 0.97 16.71 -11.63
CA TYR A 111 0.83 16.70 -13.08
C TYR A 111 0.55 18.09 -13.58
N ARG A 112 1.09 18.42 -14.76
CA ARG A 112 1.08 19.76 -15.32
C ARG A 112 0.87 19.73 -16.81
N CYS A 113 0.46 20.86 -17.36
CA CYS A 113 0.39 21.02 -18.80
C CYS A 113 1.81 21.10 -19.40
N SER A 114 2.12 20.24 -20.37
CA SER A 114 3.42 20.22 -21.09
C SER A 114 3.40 20.97 -22.42
N VAL A 115 2.24 21.49 -22.83
CA VAL A 115 2.05 22.21 -24.09
C VAL A 115 1.49 23.59 -23.78
N SER A 116 2.02 24.63 -24.42
CA SER A 116 1.53 26.00 -24.26
C SER A 116 0.06 26.11 -24.67
N CYS A 117 -0.85 26.19 -23.69
CA CYS A 117 -2.30 26.17 -23.87
C CYS A 117 -2.97 27.54 -23.63
N GLY A 118 -2.21 28.59 -23.34
CA GLY A 118 -2.68 29.97 -23.21
C GLY A 118 -2.02 30.73 -22.06
N SER A 119 -2.59 31.86 -21.67
CA SER A 119 -1.98 32.83 -20.74
C SER A 119 -1.73 32.27 -19.33
N LEU A 120 -2.63 31.42 -18.82
CA LEU A 120 -2.50 30.80 -17.50
C LEU A 120 -1.86 29.39 -17.55
N HIS A 121 -1.25 29.02 -18.69
CA HIS A 121 -0.56 27.73 -18.87
C HIS A 121 0.39 27.35 -17.71
N PRO A 122 1.23 28.27 -17.16
CA PRO A 122 2.15 27.92 -16.07
C PRO A 122 1.47 27.48 -14.77
N PHE A 123 0.19 27.84 -14.59
CA PHE A 123 -0.58 27.55 -13.38
C PHE A 123 -1.47 26.31 -13.53
N MET A 124 -1.51 25.70 -14.71
CA MET A 124 -2.28 24.49 -14.98
C MET A 124 -1.59 23.26 -14.38
N ILE A 125 -1.89 23.00 -13.11
CA ILE A 125 -1.28 21.97 -12.27
C ILE A 125 -2.37 21.22 -11.50
N GLY A 126 -2.25 19.90 -11.43
CA GLY A 126 -2.99 19.06 -10.50
C GLY A 126 -2.06 18.15 -9.68
N GLU A 127 -2.64 17.37 -8.76
CA GLU A 127 -1.89 16.56 -7.79
C GLU A 127 -2.32 15.09 -7.83
N LEU A 128 -1.36 14.18 -7.93
CA LEU A 128 -1.52 12.76 -7.65
C LEU A 128 -1.03 12.47 -6.23
N VAL A 129 -1.94 12.03 -5.36
CA VAL A 129 -1.65 11.57 -4.00
C VAL A 129 -1.67 10.05 -3.97
N VAL A 130 -0.52 9.46 -3.69
CA VAL A 130 -0.36 8.02 -3.51
C VAL A 130 -0.22 7.72 -2.02
N ASN A 131 -1.26 7.13 -1.44
CA ASN A 131 -1.25 6.75 -0.02
C ASN A 131 -0.35 5.52 0.19
N PRO A 132 0.50 5.52 1.23
CA PRO A 132 1.29 4.34 1.58
C PRO A 132 0.38 3.18 2.00
N ASN A 133 0.76 1.96 1.60
CA ASN A 133 0.02 0.76 1.95
C ASN A 133 0.41 0.26 3.37
N PHE A 134 0.09 1.04 4.40
CA PHE A 134 0.39 0.69 5.80
C PHE A 134 -0.11 -0.70 6.22
N PRO A 135 -1.33 -1.15 5.83
CA PRO A 135 -1.80 -2.49 6.17
C PRO A 135 -0.86 -3.59 5.66
N PHE A 136 -0.33 -3.44 4.44
CA PHE A 136 0.62 -4.39 3.86
C PHE A 136 1.91 -4.47 4.68
N TYR A 137 2.58 -3.34 4.96
CA TYR A 137 3.82 -3.33 5.74
C TYR A 137 3.63 -3.87 7.17
N ARG A 138 2.46 -3.62 7.77
CA ARG A 138 2.12 -4.17 9.09
C ARG A 138 1.92 -5.69 9.04
N ALA A 139 1.23 -6.22 8.04
CA ALA A 139 1.04 -7.66 7.87
C ALA A 139 2.37 -8.40 7.66
N VAL A 140 3.27 -7.82 6.84
CA VAL A 140 4.64 -8.33 6.66
C VAL A 140 5.40 -8.32 7.98
N GLY A 141 5.35 -7.22 8.73
CA GLY A 141 5.99 -7.10 10.05
C GLY A 141 5.49 -8.14 11.05
N ILE A 142 4.17 -8.33 11.16
CA ILE A 142 3.57 -9.33 12.05
C ILE A 142 4.04 -10.74 11.66
N THR A 143 3.99 -11.08 10.37
CA THR A 143 4.40 -12.39 9.85
C THR A 143 5.86 -12.70 10.14
N LEU A 144 6.75 -11.71 9.93
CA LEU A 144 8.17 -11.84 10.27
C LEU A 144 8.38 -12.06 11.77
N ILE A 145 7.66 -11.32 12.62
CA ILE A 145 7.75 -11.47 14.07
C ILE A 145 7.28 -12.87 14.51
N THR A 146 6.17 -13.38 13.99
CA THR A 146 5.71 -14.74 14.31
C THR A 146 6.67 -15.81 13.81
N VAL A 147 7.21 -15.68 12.60
CA VAL A 147 8.21 -16.63 12.07
C VAL A 147 9.48 -16.65 12.94
N ILE A 148 9.99 -15.47 13.33
CA ILE A 148 11.17 -15.36 14.21
C ILE A 148 10.86 -15.96 15.59
N ALA A 149 9.70 -15.66 16.17
CA ALA A 149 9.26 -16.21 17.44
C ALA A 149 9.20 -17.75 17.41
N VAL A 150 8.62 -18.33 16.36
CA VAL A 150 8.54 -19.78 16.18
C VAL A 150 9.94 -20.39 15.99
N LEU A 151 10.82 -19.78 15.20
CA LEU A 151 12.19 -20.26 15.02
C LEU A 151 13.00 -20.23 16.33
N VAL A 152 12.88 -19.15 17.11
CA VAL A 152 13.53 -19.05 18.44
C VAL A 152 12.97 -20.09 19.40
N TYR A 153 11.65 -20.31 19.37
CA TYR A 153 11.01 -21.34 20.19
C TYR A 153 11.49 -22.74 19.83
N LEU A 154 11.50 -23.11 18.54
CA LEU A 154 11.96 -24.42 18.07
C LEU A 154 13.45 -24.66 18.37
N ARG A 155 14.28 -23.61 18.32
CA ARG A 155 15.69 -23.70 18.76
C ARG A 155 15.84 -23.90 20.25
N LYS A 156 15.01 -23.23 21.07
CA LYS A 156 15.06 -23.34 22.53
C LYS A 156 14.46 -24.65 23.04
N PHE A 157 13.52 -25.24 22.29
CA PHE A 157 12.80 -26.45 22.64
C PHE A 157 12.72 -27.39 21.42
N PRO A 158 13.82 -28.10 21.09
CA PRO A 158 13.81 -29.05 19.98
C PRO A 158 12.80 -30.18 20.24
N PRO A 159 12.05 -30.63 19.22
CA PRO A 159 11.19 -31.80 19.34
C PRO A 159 12.04 -33.05 19.65
N ALA A 160 11.49 -33.97 20.42
CA ALA A 160 12.17 -35.22 20.74
C ALA A 160 12.39 -36.04 19.44
N PRO A 161 13.52 -36.76 19.31
CA PRO A 161 13.71 -37.68 18.19
C PRO A 161 12.62 -38.75 18.24
N VAL A 162 11.99 -39.01 17.08
CA VAL A 162 11.00 -40.07 16.86
C VAL A 162 11.70 -41.42 16.78
#